data_AF-A0A956K8S2-F1
#
_entry.id   AF-A0A956K8S2-F1
#
_cell.length_a   1.000
_cell.length_b   1.000
_cell.length_c   1.000
_cell.angle_alpha   90.00
_cell.angle_beta   90.00
_cell.angle_gamma   90.00
#
_symmetry.space_group_name_H-M   'P 1'
#
loop_
_entity.id
_entity.type
_entity.pdbx_description
1 polymer ?
#
loop_
_entity_poly.entity_id
_entity_poly.type
_entity_poly.pdbx_seq_one_letter_code
_entity_poly.pdbx_strand_id
1 'polypeptide(L)'
;MNEPGAHECRSDLDIPVPLEQAWAVLADFARWGEWNSFVVEVRGAERPQLGLLVHLDVRWHDGGKVVAAEEIVEVIDEPTRK
;
A
#
# COMPACT_ATOMS: atom_id res chain seq x y z
N MET A 1 -33.24 -4.81 2.37
CA MET A 1 -31.84 -4.96 2.82
C MET A 1 -31.10 -3.79 2.20
N ASN A 2 -30.74 -2.79 3.00
CA ASN A 2 -30.13 -1.55 2.51
C ASN A 2 -28.71 -1.86 2.04
N GLU A 3 -28.37 -1.45 0.82
CA GLU A 3 -26.98 -1.41 0.36
C GLU A 3 -26.20 -0.44 1.26
N PRO A 4 -25.01 -0.80 1.77
CA PRO A 4 -24.19 0.13 2.52
C PRO A 4 -23.82 1.30 1.60
N GLY A 5 -24.22 2.52 1.99
CA GLY A 5 -23.89 3.72 1.24
C GLY A 5 -22.37 3.92 1.18
N ALA A 6 -21.85 4.25 0.00
CA ALA A 6 -20.44 4.59 -0.15
C ALA A 6 -20.15 5.85 0.69
N HIS A 7 -19.14 5.76 1.56
CA HIS A 7 -18.61 6.89 2.30
C HIS A 7 -17.24 7.25 1.71
N GLU A 8 -17.07 8.50 1.31
CA GLU A 8 -15.79 9.03 0.81
C GLU A 8 -15.05 9.75 1.94
N CYS A 9 -13.74 9.48 2.06
CA CYS A 9 -12.85 10.19 2.96
C CYS A 9 -11.62 10.64 2.16
N ARG A 10 -11.26 11.91 2.28
CA ARG A 10 -10.07 12.49 1.63
C ARG A 10 -9.14 13.09 2.67
N SER A 11 -7.84 12.82 2.52
CA SER A 11 -6.77 13.45 3.27
C SER A 11 -5.60 13.78 2.35
N ASP A 12 -4.87 14.85 2.68
CA ASP A 12 -3.71 15.32 1.92
C ASP A 12 -2.59 15.65 2.93
N LEU A 13 -1.33 15.33 2.59
CA LEU A 13 -0.15 15.59 3.43
C LEU A 13 1.04 15.99 2.55
N ASP A 14 1.64 17.14 2.81
CA ASP A 14 2.85 17.59 2.13
C ASP A 14 4.10 17.01 2.80
N ILE A 15 4.93 16.28 2.02
CA ILE A 15 6.18 15.68 2.49
C ILE A 15 7.34 16.32 1.71
N PRO A 16 8.28 17.03 2.38
CA PRO A 16 9.35 17.77 1.71
C PRO A 16 10.52 16.86 1.30
N VAL A 17 10.25 15.92 0.40
CA VAL A 17 11.25 14.99 -0.17
C VAL A 17 11.25 15.08 -1.70
N PRO A 18 12.38 14.73 -2.37
CA PRO A 18 12.37 14.47 -3.80
C PRO A 18 11.33 13.43 -4.19
N LEU A 19 10.72 13.60 -5.36
CA LEU A 19 9.64 12.74 -5.84
C LEU A 19 10.12 11.31 -6.06
N GLU A 20 11.32 11.19 -6.62
CA GLU A 20 12.01 9.94 -6.92
C GLU A 20 12.27 9.14 -5.63
N GLN A 21 12.56 9.85 -4.53
CA GLN A 21 12.74 9.22 -3.21
C GLN A 21 11.43 8.70 -2.65
N ALA A 22 10.35 9.49 -2.71
CA ALA A 22 9.03 9.05 -2.27
C ALA A 22 8.55 7.83 -3.08
N TRP A 23 8.75 7.88 -4.40
CA TRP A 23 8.42 6.78 -5.31
C TRP A 23 9.14 5.48 -4.93
N ALA A 24 10.47 5.54 -4.75
CA ALA A 24 11.26 4.37 -4.39
C ALA A 24 10.81 3.73 -3.07
N VAL A 25 10.35 4.53 -2.09
CA VAL A 25 9.83 4.01 -0.82
C VAL A 25 8.45 3.37 -0.98
N LEU A 26 7.57 3.96 -1.78
CA LEU A 26 6.20 3.46 -1.98
C LEU A 26 6.16 2.19 -2.86
N ALA A 27 7.01 2.11 -3.88
CA ALA A 27 7.06 0.98 -4.80
C ALA A 27 7.81 -0.26 -4.26
N ASP A 28 8.53 -0.13 -3.14
CA ASP A 28 9.26 -1.24 -2.50
C ASP A 28 8.42 -1.93 -1.42
N PHE A 29 7.56 -2.85 -1.88
CA PHE A 29 6.59 -3.55 -1.02
C PHE A 29 7.26 -4.33 0.11
N ALA A 30 8.44 -4.92 -0.14
CA ALA A 30 9.17 -5.71 0.85
C ALA A 30 9.60 -4.88 2.06
N ARG A 31 9.76 -3.56 1.88
CA ARG A 31 10.22 -2.63 2.92
C ARG A 31 9.11 -1.81 3.55
N TRP A 32 7.84 -2.10 3.23
CA TRP A 32 6.71 -1.37 3.82
C TRP A 32 6.68 -1.43 5.35
N GLY A 33 7.13 -2.53 5.96
CA GLY A 33 7.21 -2.65 7.43
C GLY A 33 8.20 -1.68 8.10
N GLU A 34 9.11 -1.04 7.35
CA GLU A 34 10.05 -0.06 7.91
C GLU A 34 9.37 1.26 8.31
N TRP A 35 8.26 1.62 7.64
CA TRP A 35 7.56 2.88 7.87
C TRP A 35 6.07 2.72 8.18
N ASN A 36 5.43 1.63 7.72
CA ASN A 36 4.05 1.32 8.02
C ASN A 36 3.98 0.37 9.22
N SER A 37 3.70 0.91 10.41
CA SER A 37 3.66 0.15 11.66
C SER A 37 2.62 -0.96 11.72
N PHE A 38 1.66 -0.98 10.78
CA PHE A 38 0.66 -2.04 10.68
C PHE A 38 1.20 -3.25 9.91
N VAL A 39 2.14 -3.05 8.99
CA VAL A 39 2.67 -4.11 8.12
C VAL A 39 3.82 -4.83 8.83
N VAL A 40 3.66 -6.14 9.02
CA VAL A 40 4.68 -7.01 9.61
C VAL A 40 5.52 -7.67 8.52
N GLU A 41 4.88 -8.15 7.46
CA GLU A 41 5.53 -8.82 6.34
C GLU A 41 4.71 -8.62 5.07
N VAL A 42 5.39 -8.50 3.93
CA VAL A 42 4.77 -8.51 2.60
C VAL A 42 5.38 -9.63 1.78
N ARG A 43 4.53 -10.45 1.15
CA ARG A 43 4.92 -11.61 0.35
C ARG A 43 4.14 -11.64 -0.96
N GLY A 44 4.62 -12.40 -1.94
CA GLY A 44 3.96 -12.56 -3.24
C GLY A 44 4.66 -11.77 -4.34
N ALA A 45 3.96 -10.84 -4.98
CA ALA A 45 4.48 -10.08 -6.11
C ALA A 45 5.75 -9.28 -5.74
N GLU A 46 6.90 -9.65 -6.32
CA GLU A 46 8.18 -8.93 -6.14
C GLU A 46 8.21 -7.58 -6.87
N ARG A 47 7.32 -7.40 -7.86
CA ARG A 47 7.13 -6.14 -8.60
C ARG A 47 5.64 -5.89 -8.83
N PRO A 48 5.20 -4.62 -8.91
CA PRO A 48 3.83 -4.30 -9.27
C PRO A 48 3.51 -4.85 -10.67
N GLN A 49 2.53 -5.74 -10.76
CA GLN A 49 2.03 -6.29 -12.02
C GLN A 49 0.55 -6.62 -11.89
N LEU A 50 -0.23 -6.21 -12.89
CA LEU A 50 -1.68 -6.42 -12.92
C LEU A 50 -2.05 -7.91 -12.73
N GLY A 51 -3.05 -8.15 -11.90
CA GLY A 51 -3.60 -9.47 -11.59
C GLY A 51 -2.74 -10.32 -10.64
N LEU A 52 -1.58 -9.84 -10.19
CA LEU A 52 -0.82 -10.53 -9.15
C LEU A 52 -1.35 -10.20 -7.76
N LEU A 53 -1.20 -11.15 -6.85
CA LEU A 53 -1.56 -11.01 -5.45
C LEU A 53 -0.38 -10.54 -4.60
N VAL A 54 -0.67 -9.61 -3.70
CA VAL A 54 0.20 -9.21 -2.59
C VAL A 54 -0.41 -9.73 -1.30
N HIS A 55 0.37 -10.49 -0.54
CA HIS A 55 -0.03 -10.96 0.78
C HIS A 55 0.55 -10.02 1.84
N LEU A 56 -0.32 -9.46 2.69
CA LEU A 56 0.07 -8.58 3.77
C LEU A 56 -0.25 -9.23 5.12
N ASP A 57 0.77 -9.45 5.93
CA ASP A 57 0.60 -9.76 7.34
C ASP A 57 0.49 -8.45 8.11
N VAL A 58 -0.70 -8.18 8.64
CA VAL A 58 -1.04 -6.92 9.32
C VAL A 58 -1.26 -7.15 10.80
N ARG A 59 -0.74 -6.24 11.63
CA ARG A 59 -0.99 -6.19 13.06
C ARG A 59 -1.56 -4.84 13.47
N TRP A 60 -2.74 -4.85 14.07
CA TRP A 60 -3.41 -3.67 14.59
C TRP A 60 -2.92 -3.32 16.00
N HIS A 61 -3.10 -2.05 16.39
CA HIS A 61 -2.67 -1.56 17.71
C HIS A 61 -3.41 -2.22 18.88
N ASP A 62 -4.62 -2.74 18.66
CA ASP A 62 -5.37 -3.51 19.65
C ASP A 62 -4.88 -4.97 19.81
N GLY A 63 -3.85 -5.36 19.06
CA GLY A 63 -3.28 -6.72 19.05
C GLY A 63 -3.90 -7.66 18.02
N GLY A 64 -4.93 -7.22 17.29
CA GLY A 64 -5.52 -7.97 16.19
C GLY A 64 -4.53 -8.27 15.07
N LYS A 65 -4.71 -9.41 14.39
CA LYS A 65 -3.88 -9.84 13.26
C LYS A 65 -4.75 -10.25 12.08
N VAL A 66 -4.33 -9.85 10.88
CA VAL A 66 -4.98 -10.19 9.62
C VAL A 66 -3.90 -10.62 8.63
N VAL A 67 -4.18 -11.68 7.87
CA VAL A 67 -3.45 -11.99 6.64
C VAL A 67 -4.39 -11.63 5.49
N ALA A 68 -4.09 -10.55 4.77
CA ALA A 68 -4.85 -10.10 3.63
C ALA A 68 -4.17 -10.56 2.33
N ALA A 69 -4.97 -10.83 1.29
CA ALA A 69 -4.49 -11.07 -0.06
C ALA A 69 -5.18 -10.06 -0.97
N GLU A 70 -4.41 -9.10 -1.47
CA GLU A 70 -4.91 -8.00 -2.30
C GLU A 70 -4.44 -8.19 -3.73
N GLU A 71 -5.34 -7.98 -4.69
CA GLU A 71 -5.03 -8.03 -6.12
C GLU A 71 -4.57 -6.66 -6.62
N ILE A 72 -3.50 -6.64 -7.41
CA ILE A 72 -3.05 -5.44 -8.11
C ILE A 72 -3.96 -5.21 -9.31
N VAL A 73 -4.87 -4.25 -9.18
CA VAL A 73 -5.84 -3.88 -10.24
C VAL A 73 -5.38 -2.71 -11.12
N GLU A 74 -4.39 -1.97 -10.65
CA GLU A 74 -3.80 -0.82 -11.36
C GLU A 74 -2.29 -0.78 -11.10
N VAL A 75 -1.52 -0.45 -12.13
CA VAL A 75 -0.09 -0.18 -12.03
C VAL A 75 0.16 1.20 -12.59
N ILE A 76 0.83 2.03 -11.82
CA ILE A 76 1.16 3.41 -12.17
C ILE A 76 2.67 3.47 -12.46
N ASP A 77 3.05 4.23 -13.48
CA ASP A 77 4.46 4.46 -13.82
C ASP A 77 5.10 5.53 -12.91
N GLU A 78 6.43 5.48 -12.78
CA GLU A 78 7.17 6.51 -12.03
C GLU A 78 6.86 7.91 -12.57
N PRO A 79 6.38 8.83 -11.71
CA PRO A 79 6.01 10.15 -12.16
C PRO A 79 7.28 10.94 -12.53
N THR A 80 7.31 11.43 -13.76
CA THR A 80 8.37 12.31 -14.23
C THR A 80 7.98 13.77 -13.97
N ARG A 81 8.93 14.58 -13.46
CA ARG A 81 8.74 16.04 -13.46
C ARG A 81 8.66 16.50 -14.92
N LYS A 82 7.55 17.15 -15.27
CA LYS A 82 7.40 17.87 -16.54
C LYS A 82 8.16 19.19 -16.51
#